data_AF-A0A964HBC5-F1
#
_entry.id   AF-A0A964HBC5-F1
#
_cell.length_a   1.000
_cell.length_b   1.000
_cell.length_c   1.000
_cell.angle_alpha   90.00
_cell.angle_beta   90.00
_cell.angle_gamma   90.00
#
_symmetry.space_group_name_H-M   'P 1'
#
loop_
_entity.id
_entity.type
_entity.pdbx_description
1 polymer ?
#
loop_
_entity_poly.entity_id
_entity_poly.type
_entity_poly.pdbx_seq_one_letter_code
_entity_poly.pdbx_strand_id
1 'polypeptide(L)'
;ITTADAAVLRRLGIDRLRFGDLVAIDDTDNRFGRCYRKGAVSVGVVVHSDCILAGHGPGVTTVMTSARGALKPVIGKNANIANYLGIRKDLFGARR
;
A
#
# COMPACT_ATOMS: atom_id res chain seq x y z
N ILE A 1 4.06 3.35 -6.74
CA ILE A 1 2.78 3.64 -7.43
C ILE A 1 3.06 4.82 -8.34
N THR A 2 2.85 4.73 -9.66
CA THR A 2 3.56 5.61 -10.62
C THR A 2 2.65 6.40 -11.57
N THR A 3 1.33 6.36 -11.38
CA THR A 3 0.39 7.11 -12.22
C THR A 3 0.24 8.55 -11.73
N ALA A 4 0.20 9.51 -12.66
CA ALA A 4 -0.13 10.91 -12.40
C ALA A 4 -1.61 11.24 -12.70
N ASP A 5 -2.42 10.24 -13.09
CA ASP A 5 -3.86 10.43 -13.33
C ASP A 5 -4.59 10.73 -12.01
N ALA A 6 -4.89 12.01 -11.80
CA ALA A 6 -5.54 12.49 -10.59
C ALA A 6 -6.93 11.86 -10.35
N ALA A 7 -7.66 11.47 -11.40
CA ALA A 7 -8.96 10.80 -11.24
C ALA A 7 -8.77 9.37 -10.72
N VAL A 8 -7.78 8.64 -11.23
CA VAL A 8 -7.44 7.29 -10.74
C VAL A 8 -6.93 7.35 -9.31
N LEU A 9 -6.05 8.30 -8.98
CA LEU A 9 -5.51 8.48 -7.64
C LEU A 9 -6.63 8.70 -6.62
N ARG A 10 -7.56 9.63 -6.89
CA ARG A 10 -8.73 9.89 -6.03
C ARG A 10 -9.66 8.68 -5.91
N ARG A 11 -9.95 8.00 -7.03
CA ARG A 11 -10.84 6.82 -7.04
C ARG A 11 -10.30 5.70 -6.15
N LEU A 12 -8.98 5.52 -6.15
CA LEU A 12 -8.31 4.48 -5.36
C LEU A 12 -7.89 4.96 -3.96
N GLY A 13 -8.12 6.23 -3.61
CA GLY A 13 -7.72 6.84 -2.34
C GLY A 13 -6.20 6.97 -2.16
N ILE A 14 -5.43 6.89 -3.25
CA ILE A 14 -3.96 6.93 -3.23
C ILE A 14 -3.46 8.33 -2.84
N ASP A 15 -4.24 9.37 -3.19
CA ASP A 15 -4.00 10.78 -2.83
C ASP A 15 -4.04 11.05 -1.31
N ARG A 16 -4.46 10.04 -0.52
CA ARG A 16 -4.58 10.13 0.95
C ARG A 16 -3.68 9.17 1.70
N LEU A 17 -2.79 8.45 0.99
CA LEU A 17 -1.85 7.52 1.61
C LEU A 17 -0.90 8.24 2.57
N ARG A 18 -0.54 7.53 3.63
CA ARG A 18 0.38 7.96 4.67
C ARG A 18 1.56 7.00 4.73
N PHE A 19 2.69 7.49 5.25
CA PHE A 19 3.79 6.61 5.62
C PHE A 19 3.31 5.52 6.57
N GLY A 20 3.70 4.29 6.28
CA GLY A 20 3.33 3.12 7.08
C GLY A 20 1.97 2.51 6.74
N ASP A 21 1.19 3.07 5.82
CA ASP A 21 -0.07 2.46 5.39
C ASP A 21 0.19 1.10 4.75
N LEU A 22 -0.66 0.13 5.08
CA LEU A 22 -0.72 -1.16 4.40
C LEU A 22 -1.58 -1.03 3.16
N VAL A 23 -1.03 -1.42 2.02
CA VAL A 23 -1.71 -1.42 0.73
C VAL A 23 -1.69 -2.81 0.12
N ALA A 24 -2.78 -3.16 -0.55
CA ALA A 24 -2.83 -4.32 -1.44
C ALA A 24 -2.68 -3.84 -2.88
N ILE A 25 -1.89 -4.58 -3.65
CA ILE A 25 -1.62 -4.33 -5.05
C ILE A 25 -2.08 -5.56 -5.82
N ASP A 26 -3.14 -5.37 -6.59
CA ASP A 26 -3.72 -6.42 -7.43
C ASP A 26 -2.82 -6.73 -8.63
N ASP A 27 -3.00 -7.95 -9.15
CA ASP A 27 -2.29 -8.52 -10.28
C ASP A 27 -0.76 -8.39 -10.21
N THR A 28 -0.20 -8.41 -9.01
CA THR A 28 1.23 -8.24 -8.76
C THR A 28 1.79 -9.41 -7.96
N ASP A 29 2.75 -10.13 -8.54
CA ASP A 29 3.51 -11.21 -7.89
C ASP A 29 4.92 -10.70 -7.58
N ASN A 30 5.29 -10.74 -6.29
CA ASN A 30 6.54 -10.19 -5.79
C ASN A 30 7.46 -11.25 -5.16
N ARG A 31 7.28 -12.55 -5.47
CA ARG A 31 8.03 -13.64 -4.83
C ARG A 31 9.55 -13.56 -5.01
N PHE A 32 9.99 -13.20 -6.22
CA PHE A 32 11.42 -13.13 -6.57
C PHE A 32 11.81 -11.79 -7.21
N GLY A 33 10.83 -11.05 -7.71
CA GLY A 33 10.97 -9.77 -8.38
C GLY A 33 9.57 -9.21 -8.61
N ARG A 34 9.47 -7.97 -9.06
CA ARG A 34 8.18 -7.34 -9.32
C ARG A 34 7.69 -7.72 -10.70
N CYS A 35 6.60 -8.47 -10.79
CA CYS A 35 5.99 -8.78 -12.07
C CYS A 35 4.46 -8.67 -12.03
N TYR A 36 3.91 -8.28 -13.18
CA TYR A 36 2.48 -8.41 -13.41
C TYR A 36 2.13 -9.89 -13.54
N ARG A 37 1.13 -10.33 -12.77
CA ARG A 37 0.55 -11.66 -12.87
C ARG A 37 -0.93 -11.57 -12.50
N LYS A 38 -1.80 -11.74 -13.49
CA LYS A 38 -3.24 -11.72 -13.29
C LYS A 38 -3.67 -12.68 -12.17
N GLY A 39 -4.47 -12.19 -11.22
CA GLY A 39 -4.95 -12.91 -10.05
C GLY A 39 -3.94 -13.02 -8.90
N ALA A 40 -2.71 -12.53 -9.05
CA ALA A 40 -1.79 -12.39 -7.94
C ALA A 40 -2.15 -11.18 -7.07
N VAL A 41 -1.81 -11.22 -5.79
CA VAL A 41 -1.99 -10.08 -4.88
C VAL A 41 -0.72 -9.94 -4.05
N SER A 42 -0.21 -8.71 -3.94
CA SER A 42 0.90 -8.37 -3.05
C SER A 42 0.46 -7.33 -2.04
N VAL A 43 0.84 -7.52 -0.77
CA VAL A 43 0.61 -6.56 0.31
C VAL A 43 1.94 -5.95 0.70
N GLY A 44 1.94 -4.63 0.92
CA GLY A 44 3.14 -3.91 1.32
C GLY A 44 2.87 -2.67 2.16
N VAL A 45 3.95 -2.09 2.66
CA VAL A 45 3.96 -0.88 3.49
C VAL A 45 4.44 0.29 2.64
N VAL A 46 3.76 1.43 2.72
CA VAL A 46 4.22 2.69 2.10
C VAL A 46 5.45 3.23 2.85
N VAL A 47 6.59 3.38 2.16
CA VAL A 47 7.89 3.72 2.77
C VAL A 47 8.50 5.03 2.31
N HIS A 48 8.08 5.60 1.18
CA HIS A 48 8.50 6.93 0.75
C HIS A 48 7.37 7.69 0.04
N SER A 49 7.51 9.02 -0.02
CA SER A 49 6.47 9.94 -0.50
C SER A 49 6.27 9.83 -2.01
N ASP A 50 5.25 10.53 -2.49
CA ASP A 50 5.06 10.77 -3.91
C ASP A 50 6.26 11.51 -4.53
N CYS A 51 6.41 11.40 -5.85
CA CYS A 51 7.51 11.95 -6.62
C CYS A 51 6.98 12.44 -7.97
N ILE A 52 7.37 13.65 -8.36
CA ILE A 52 6.91 14.29 -9.60
C ILE A 52 7.57 13.73 -10.87
N LEU A 53 8.60 12.89 -10.72
CA LEU A 53 9.32 12.32 -11.86
C LEU A 53 8.53 11.16 -12.46
N ALA A 54 8.45 11.14 -13.79
CA ALA A 54 7.74 10.09 -14.51
C ALA A 54 8.29 8.70 -14.14
N GLY A 55 7.40 7.76 -13.86
CA GLY A 55 7.77 6.42 -13.40
C GLY A 55 8.08 6.32 -11.90
N HIS A 56 7.97 7.41 -11.15
CA HIS A 56 8.06 7.42 -9.68
C HIS A 56 6.71 7.74 -9.03
N GLY A 57 6.66 7.60 -7.72
CA GLY A 57 5.56 7.94 -6.83
C GLY A 57 5.68 7.14 -5.53
N PRO A 58 4.65 7.00 -4.68
CA PRO A 58 4.80 6.40 -3.36
C PRO A 58 5.42 5.00 -3.43
N GLY A 59 6.50 4.79 -2.68
CA GLY A 59 7.23 3.54 -2.63
C GLY A 59 6.56 2.56 -1.69
N VAL A 60 6.54 1.29 -2.08
CA VAL A 60 5.92 0.22 -1.31
C VAL A 60 6.91 -0.92 -1.10
N THR A 61 7.20 -1.26 0.16
CA THR A 61 7.96 -2.45 0.53
C THR A 61 7.01 -3.62 0.70
N THR A 62 7.18 -4.69 -0.08
CA THR A 62 6.31 -5.87 0.00
C THR A 62 6.62 -6.67 1.26
N VAL A 63 5.57 -7.10 1.96
CA VAL A 63 5.68 -7.96 3.15
C VAL A 63 5.01 -9.32 2.97
N MET A 64 4.08 -9.42 2.03
CA MET A 64 3.36 -10.66 1.73
C MET A 64 2.93 -10.67 0.26
N THR A 65 2.93 -11.84 -0.37
CA THR A 65 2.48 -11.98 -1.77
C THR A 65 1.88 -13.35 -2.00
N SER A 66 0.89 -13.44 -2.87
CA SER A 66 0.34 -14.70 -3.35
C SER A 66 0.19 -14.66 -4.86
N ALA A 67 0.84 -15.59 -5.54
CA ALA A 67 0.77 -15.72 -7.01
C ALA A 67 -0.56 -16.30 -7.52
N ARG A 68 -1.44 -16.76 -6.62
CA ARG A 68 -2.71 -17.45 -6.94
C ARG A 68 -3.91 -16.86 -6.20
N GLY A 69 -3.82 -15.61 -5.75
CA GLY A 69 -4.97 -14.91 -5.13
C GLY A 69 -5.43 -15.49 -3.80
N ALA A 70 -4.54 -16.15 -3.05
CA ALA A 70 -4.88 -16.69 -1.73
C ALA A 70 -5.07 -15.60 -0.66
N LEU A 71 -4.66 -14.36 -0.96
CA LEU A 71 -4.84 -13.21 -0.09
C LEU A 71 -6.16 -12.52 -0.43
N LYS A 72 -6.98 -12.26 0.60
CA LYS A 72 -8.21 -11.48 0.51
C LYS A 72 -8.03 -10.18 1.30
N PRO A 73 -7.63 -9.07 0.67
CA PRO A 73 -7.47 -7.79 1.35
C PRO A 73 -8.80 -7.29 1.92
N VAL A 74 -8.76 -6.73 3.12
CA VAL A 74 -9.89 -6.03 3.73
C VAL A 74 -9.49 -4.59 3.97
N ILE A 75 -10.26 -3.65 3.43
CA ILE A 75 -9.98 -2.22 3.57
C ILE A 75 -10.33 -1.77 4.99
N GLY A 76 -9.34 -1.19 5.68
CA GLY A 76 -9.50 -0.68 7.04
C GLY A 76 -8.91 0.72 7.18
N LYS A 77 -9.68 1.65 7.78
CA LYS A 77 -9.25 3.05 8.00
C LYS A 77 -8.00 3.22 8.87
N ASN A 78 -7.66 2.20 9.66
CA ASN A 78 -6.53 2.21 10.60
C ASN A 78 -5.43 1.23 10.18
N ALA A 79 -5.38 0.83 8.91
CA ALA A 79 -4.40 -0.10 8.37
C ALA A 79 -3.03 0.57 8.18
N ASN A 80 -2.35 0.84 9.30
CA ASN A 80 -1.05 1.50 9.33
C ASN A 80 -0.15 0.84 10.38
N ILE A 81 1.12 0.59 10.06
CA ILE A 81 2.05 -0.08 10.97
C ILE A 81 2.25 0.71 12.29
N ALA A 82 2.15 2.04 12.27
CA ALA A 82 2.29 2.85 13.48
C ALA A 82 1.12 2.66 14.45
N ASN A 83 -0.06 2.27 13.94
CA ASN A 83 -1.19 1.84 14.76
C ASN A 83 -0.92 0.47 15.39
N TYR A 84 -0.59 -0.52 14.55
CA TYR A 84 -0.43 -1.91 15.00
C TYR A 84 0.78 -2.12 15.92
N LEU A 85 1.84 -1.33 15.76
CA LEU A 85 3.03 -1.36 16.60
C LEU A 85 2.92 -0.40 17.80
N GLY A 86 1.83 0.34 17.94
CA GLY A 86 1.61 1.26 19.06
C GLY A 86 2.54 2.48 19.09
N ILE A 87 3.13 2.87 17.94
CA ILE A 87 4.08 3.99 17.82
C ILE A 87 3.35 5.35 17.82
N ARG A 88 2.16 5.42 17.20
CA ARG A 88 1.37 6.67 17.06
C ARG A 88 -0.06 6.53 17.59
N LYS A 89 -0.20 6.08 18.84
CA LYS A 89 -1.51 5.91 19.51
C LYS A 89 -2.38 7.18 19.46
N ASP A 90 -1.75 8.35 19.50
CA ASP A 90 -2.38 9.66 19.38
C ASP A 90 -3.15 9.85 18.05
N LEU A 91 -2.70 9.22 16.96
CA LEU A 91 -3.35 9.33 15.65
C LEU A 91 -4.49 8.32 15.45
N PHE A 92 -4.57 7.28 16.28
CA PHE A 92 -5.50 6.17 16.09
C PHE A 92 -6.51 6.00 17.24
N GLY A 93 -6.65 7.03 18.08
CA GLY A 93 -7.75 7.12 19.06
C GLY A 93 -7.48 6.43 20.40
N ALA A 94 -6.28 5.90 20.63
CA ALA A 94 -5.88 5.44 21.96
C ALA A 94 -5.41 6.67 22.76
N ARG A 95 -6.16 7.04 23.81
CA ARG A 95 -5.77 8.08 24.77
C ARG A 95 -4.40 7.70 25.39
N ARG A 96 -3.56 8.72 25.61
CA ARG A 96 -2.26 8.58 26.31
C ARG A 96 -2.45 7.91 27.67
#